data_AF-A0A1H1FZG4-F1
#
_entry.id   AF-A0A1H1FZG4-F1
#
_cell.length_a   1.000
_cell.length_b   1.000
_cell.length_c   1.000
_cell.angle_alpha   90.00
_cell.angle_beta   90.00
_cell.angle_gamma   90.00
#
_symmetry.space_group_name_H-M   'P 1'
#
loop_
_entity.id
_entity.type
_entity.pdbx_description
1 polymer ?
#
loop_
_entity_poly.entity_id
_entity_poly.type
_entity_poly.pdbx_seq_one_letter_code
_entity_poly.pdbx_strand_id
1 'polypeptide(L)'
;MFFDQKDIHIGRLIELRISELEIDLSRICNFFMCTEEEAKKMYESKSLDCDILLKWSKLLEYDFFRLYSQHLIFYAPPRSTDYNQRNNKTDLPQFRKNIYTRDIVDFILELVRNGTKTKKEVIEQYRIPKATLYKWISKYDKVS
;
A
#
# COMPACT_ATOMS: atom_id res chain seq x y z
N MET A 1 -9.31 11.63 -2.88
CA MET A 1 -8.02 11.97 -3.50
C MET A 1 -7.47 10.69 -4.11
N PHE A 2 -7.26 10.62 -5.43
CA PHE A 2 -6.75 9.39 -6.06
C PHE A 2 -5.24 9.29 -5.78
N PHE A 3 -4.85 8.31 -4.97
CA PHE A 3 -3.46 8.00 -4.68
C PHE A 3 -2.83 7.35 -5.93
N ASP A 4 -1.84 8.00 -6.56
CA ASP A 4 -1.08 7.35 -7.62
C ASP A 4 -0.20 6.26 -6.99
N GLN A 5 -0.70 5.03 -7.05
CA GLN A 5 -0.02 3.86 -6.52
C GLN A 5 1.33 3.59 -7.23
N LYS A 6 1.62 4.24 -8.37
CA LYS A 6 2.91 4.06 -9.08
C LYS A 6 4.04 4.91 -8.52
N ASP A 7 3.73 6.07 -7.92
CA ASP A 7 4.75 6.99 -7.40
C ASP A 7 4.48 7.37 -5.94
N ILE A 8 5.10 6.62 -5.03
CA ILE A 8 4.91 6.82 -3.58
C ILE A 8 5.75 8.01 -3.13
N HIS A 9 5.09 9.06 -2.65
CA HIS A 9 5.72 10.16 -1.91
C HIS A 9 5.39 10.03 -0.42
N ILE A 10 6.30 9.42 0.34
CA ILE A 10 5.99 8.99 1.71
C ILE A 10 5.80 10.15 2.68
N GLY A 11 6.58 11.23 2.54
CA GLY A 11 6.48 12.39 3.42
C GLY A 11 5.08 13.04 3.40
N ARG A 12 4.49 13.22 2.21
CA ARG A 12 3.12 13.75 2.05
C ARG A 12 2.05 12.86 2.68
N LEU A 13 2.25 11.54 2.66
CA LEU A 13 1.32 10.61 3.29
C LEU A 13 1.43 10.63 4.81
N ILE A 14 2.65 10.79 5.32
CA ILE A 14 2.89 11.02 6.75
C ILE A 14 2.22 12.32 7.19
N GLU A 15 2.41 13.41 6.45
CA GLU A 15 1.79 14.71 6.72
C GLU A 15 0.25 14.63 6.70
N LEU A 16 -0.32 13.97 5.69
CA LEU A 16 -1.76 13.70 5.63
C LEU A 16 -2.22 12.95 6.89
N ARG A 17 -1.54 11.87 7.26
CA ARG A 17 -1.93 11.07 8.44
C ARG A 17 -1.78 11.84 9.76
N ILE A 18 -0.78 12.71 9.89
CA ILE A 18 -0.62 13.61 11.04
C ILE A 18 -1.82 14.54 11.14
N SER A 19 -2.25 15.15 10.02
CA SER A 19 -3.40 16.05 10.00
C SER A 19 -4.72 15.33 10.33
N GLU A 20 -4.91 14.09 9.88
CA GLU A 20 -6.08 13.27 10.22
C GLU A 20 -6.16 12.93 11.72
N LEU A 21 -5.01 12.79 12.37
CA LEU A 21 -4.90 12.46 13.79
C LEU A 21 -4.75 13.70 14.68
N GLU A 22 -4.68 14.90 14.09
CA GLU A 22 -4.45 16.16 14.78
C GLU A 22 -3.24 16.10 15.75
N ILE A 23 -2.16 15.45 15.33
CA ILE A 23 -0.96 15.29 16.17
C ILE A 23 -0.13 16.57 16.16
N ASP A 24 0.12 17.10 17.37
CA ASP A 24 0.98 18.26 17.55
C ASP A 24 2.43 18.02 17.13
N LEU A 25 3.02 19.03 16.49
CA LEU A 25 4.41 19.02 16.04
C LEU A 25 5.39 18.84 17.21
N SER A 26 5.04 19.34 18.41
CA SER A 26 5.83 19.15 19.62
C SER A 26 5.94 17.68 20.03
N ARG A 27 4.84 16.91 19.91
CA ARG A 27 4.84 15.45 20.17
C ARG A 27 5.72 14.71 19.18
N ILE A 28 5.70 15.12 17.92
CA ILE A 28 6.56 14.57 16.86
C ILE A 28 8.03 14.83 17.20
N CYS A 29 8.39 16.09 17.46
CA CYS A 29 9.75 16.49 17.79
C CYS A 29 10.27 15.72 19.02
N ASN A 30 9.44 15.56 20.05
CA ASN A 30 9.79 14.78 21.24
C ASN A 30 10.00 13.29 20.94
N PHE A 31 9.16 12.69 20.10
CA PHE A 31 9.26 11.27 19.76
C PHE A 31 10.48 10.95 18.88
N PHE A 32 10.80 11.85 17.94
CA PHE A 32 11.93 11.70 17.03
C PHE A 32 13.24 12.29 17.57
N MET A 33 13.18 13.08 18.64
CA MET A 33 14.29 13.86 19.17
C MET A 33 14.92 14.76 18.09
N CYS A 34 14.05 15.46 17.35
CA CYS A 34 14.41 16.31 16.21
C CYS A 34 13.82 17.71 16.34
N THR A 35 14.28 18.66 15.52
CA THR A 35 13.67 20.00 15.45
C THR A 35 12.42 20.01 14.58
N GLU A 36 11.65 21.09 14.65
CA GLU A 36 10.49 21.29 13.77
C GLU A 36 10.89 21.32 12.30
N GLU A 37 12.02 21.95 11.98
CA GLU A 37 12.54 22.02 10.61
C GLU A 37 12.94 20.63 10.10
N GLU A 38 13.55 19.81 10.96
CA GLU A 38 13.90 18.42 10.62
C GLU A 38 12.65 17.58 10.37
N ALA A 39 11.62 17.73 11.21
CA ALA A 39 10.33 17.06 11.01
C ALA A 39 9.67 17.50 9.69
N LYS A 40 9.62 18.80 9.41
CA LYS A 40 9.07 19.36 8.15
C LYS A 40 9.80 18.84 6.92
N LYS A 41 11.13 18.72 6.97
CA LYS A 41 11.92 18.10 5.88
C LYS A 41 11.52 16.65 5.61
N MET A 42 11.07 15.89 6.62
CA MET A 42 10.59 14.53 6.40
C MET A 42 9.29 14.51 5.59
N TYR A 43 8.44 15.54 5.71
CA TYR A 43 7.18 15.65 4.95
C TYR A 43 7.42 15.95 3.47
N GLU A 44 8.47 16.73 3.19
CA GLU A 44 8.91 17.04 1.82
C GLU A 44 9.67 15.89 1.16
N SER A 45 10.10 14.89 1.93
CA SER A 45 10.91 13.78 1.44
C SER A 45 10.06 12.75 0.69
N LYS A 46 10.46 12.42 -0.55
CA LYS A 46 9.82 11.39 -1.37
C LYS A 46 9.92 9.99 -0.74
N SER A 47 11.05 9.70 -0.13
CA SER A 47 11.35 8.45 0.59
C SER A 47 12.04 8.76 1.91
N LEU A 48 11.92 7.85 2.87
CA LEU A 48 12.60 7.94 4.16
C LEU A 48 13.38 6.66 4.42
N ASP A 49 14.38 6.75 5.28
CA ASP A 49 15.08 5.59 5.83
C ASP A 49 14.07 4.63 6.52
N CYS A 50 14.33 3.33 6.46
CA CYS A 50 13.40 2.31 6.96
C CYS A 50 13.19 2.41 8.48
N ASP A 51 14.22 2.77 9.26
CA ASP A 51 14.08 2.91 10.71
C ASP A 51 13.25 4.14 11.06
N ILE A 52 13.42 5.23 10.30
CA ILE A 52 12.59 6.44 10.43
C ILE A 52 11.14 6.13 10.04
N LEU A 53 10.91 5.42 8.93
CA LEU A 53 9.58 5.04 8.49
C LEU A 53 8.88 4.09 9.48
N LEU A 54 9.63 3.19 10.11
CA LEU A 54 9.11 2.32 11.17
C LEU A 54 8.69 3.12 12.39
N LYS A 55 9.47 4.13 12.79
CA LYS A 55 9.09 5.06 13.86
C LYS A 55 7.81 5.82 13.52
N TRP A 56 7.68 6.33 12.30
CA TRP A 56 6.45 6.98 11.82
C TRP A 56 5.25 6.03 11.86
N SER A 57 5.44 4.78 11.43
CA SER A 57 4.40 3.76 11.45
C SER A 57 3.89 3.48 12.86
N LYS A 58 4.80 3.49 13.86
CA LYS A 58 4.45 3.33 15.27
C LYS A 58 3.75 4.57 15.83
N LEU A 59 4.25 5.77 15.55
CA LEU A 59 3.68 7.02 16.07
C LEU A 59 2.27 7.27 15.54
N LEU A 60 2.03 6.95 14.26
CA LEU A 60 0.78 7.23 13.54
C LEU A 60 -0.16 6.02 13.45
N GLU A 61 0.23 4.90 14.07
CA GLU A 61 -0.50 3.63 14.09
C GLU A 61 -0.93 3.18 12.69
N TYR A 62 -0.05 3.37 11.71
CA TYR A 62 -0.32 3.10 10.29
C TYR A 62 0.86 2.37 9.65
N ASP A 63 0.59 1.22 9.01
CA ASP A 63 1.62 0.44 8.31
C ASP A 63 1.96 1.05 6.95
N PHE A 64 2.93 1.98 6.95
CA PHE A 64 3.41 2.62 5.72
C PHE A 64 4.16 1.66 4.78
N PHE A 65 4.71 0.55 5.28
CA PHE A 65 5.37 -0.47 4.43
C PHE A 65 4.40 -1.20 3.53
N ARG A 66 3.10 -1.18 3.88
CA ARG A 66 2.03 -1.75 3.07
C ARG A 66 1.95 -1.11 1.69
N LEU A 67 2.21 0.20 1.59
CA LEU A 67 2.19 0.93 0.32
C LEU A 67 3.23 0.37 -0.65
N TYR A 68 4.45 0.16 -0.18
CA TYR A 68 5.53 -0.44 -0.97
C TYR A 68 5.25 -1.90 -1.31
N SER A 69 4.71 -2.67 -0.37
CA SER A 69 4.29 -4.05 -0.62
C SER A 69 3.22 -4.15 -1.70
N GLN A 70 2.26 -3.22 -1.71
CA GLN A 70 1.21 -3.13 -2.74
C GLN A 70 1.79 -2.74 -4.09
N HIS A 71 2.71 -1.76 -4.12
CA HIS A 71 3.42 -1.37 -5.35
C HIS A 71 4.12 -2.58 -6.00
N LEU A 72 4.82 -3.38 -5.20
CA LEU A 72 5.45 -4.62 -5.67
C LEU A 72 4.45 -5.62 -6.23
N ILE A 73 3.24 -5.73 -5.68
CA ILE A 73 2.21 -6.66 -6.18
C ILE A 73 1.70 -6.23 -7.55
N PHE A 74 1.41 -4.94 -7.73
CA PHE A 74 0.79 -4.43 -8.95
C PHE A 74 1.78 -4.13 -10.08
N TYR A 75 2.99 -3.66 -9.74
CA TYR A 75 3.91 -3.10 -10.73
C TYR A 75 5.21 -3.86 -10.89
N ALA A 76 5.55 -4.82 -10.01
CA ALA A 76 6.71 -5.67 -10.28
C ALA A 76 6.47 -6.45 -11.58
N PRO A 77 7.48 -6.63 -12.46
CA PRO A 77 7.33 -7.38 -13.71
C PRO A 77 6.80 -8.79 -13.43
N PRO A 78 6.11 -9.43 -14.40
CA PRO A 78 5.66 -10.81 -14.24
C PRO A 78 6.90 -11.64 -13.97
N ARG A 79 7.06 -12.07 -12.70
CA ARG A 79 8.05 -13.09 -12.39
C ARG A 79 7.77 -14.22 -13.36
N SER A 80 8.80 -14.71 -14.05
CA SER A 80 8.67 -15.91 -14.88
C SER A 80 7.83 -16.91 -14.09
N THR A 81 6.87 -17.54 -14.77
CA THR A 81 5.89 -18.48 -14.22
C THR A 81 6.51 -19.55 -13.30
N ASP A 82 7.84 -19.71 -13.34
CA ASP A 82 8.67 -20.56 -12.50
C ASP A 82 8.88 -20.12 -11.03
N TYR A 83 8.80 -18.82 -10.68
CA TYR A 83 9.10 -18.43 -9.28
C TYR A 83 8.07 -18.98 -8.27
N ASN A 84 6.81 -19.11 -8.68
CA ASN A 84 5.77 -19.73 -7.86
C ASN A 84 5.74 -21.27 -7.94
N GLN A 85 6.44 -21.87 -8.91
CA GLN A 85 6.54 -23.33 -9.06
C GLN A 85 7.74 -23.93 -8.32
N ARG A 86 8.76 -23.12 -8.03
CA ARG A 86 9.83 -23.56 -7.16
C ARG A 86 9.30 -23.61 -5.74
N ASN A 87 9.14 -24.83 -5.23
CA ASN A 87 9.05 -25.20 -3.82
C ASN A 87 10.36 -24.80 -3.11
N ASN A 88 10.69 -23.52 -3.14
CA ASN A 88 11.88 -22.98 -2.51
C ASN A 88 11.58 -22.94 -1.03
N LYS A 89 11.99 -24.00 -0.33
CA LYS A 89 12.33 -23.90 1.09
C LYS A 89 13.21 -22.66 1.21
N THR A 90 12.69 -21.64 1.85
CA THR A 90 13.42 -20.43 2.16
C THR A 90 13.40 -20.30 3.68
N ASP A 91 14.57 -19.99 4.23
CA ASP A 91 14.72 -19.71 5.66
C ASP A 91 14.19 -18.31 6.00
N LEU A 92 13.83 -17.50 4.99
CA LEU A 92 13.21 -16.20 5.18
C LEU A 92 11.75 -16.34 5.61
N PRO A 93 11.23 -15.39 6.41
CA PRO A 93 9.82 -15.33 6.75
C PRO A 93 8.94 -15.35 5.51
N GLN A 94 7.96 -16.26 5.50
CA GLN A 94 6.99 -16.34 4.42
C GLN A 94 5.78 -15.46 4.73
N PHE A 95 5.55 -14.48 3.86
CA PHE A 95 4.40 -13.59 3.98
C PHE A 95 3.20 -14.14 3.21
N ARG A 96 1.99 -13.82 3.68
CA ARG A 96 0.76 -14.20 2.98
C ARG A 96 0.78 -13.60 1.58
N LYS A 97 0.52 -14.43 0.56
CA LYS A 97 0.52 -14.02 -0.86
C LYS A 97 -0.49 -12.90 -1.19
N ASN A 98 -1.52 -12.71 -0.35
CA ASN A 98 -2.61 -11.77 -0.61
C ASN A 98 -2.61 -10.65 0.44
N ILE A 99 -2.39 -9.42 -0.02
CA ILE A 99 -2.22 -8.19 0.77
C ILE A 99 -3.34 -7.17 0.49
N TYR A 100 -4.40 -7.59 -0.21
CA TYR A 100 -5.50 -6.73 -0.65
C TYR A 100 -6.22 -6.05 0.52
N THR A 101 -6.10 -4.73 0.62
CA THR A 101 -6.86 -3.88 1.55
C THR A 101 -8.25 -3.60 1.00
N ARG A 102 -9.15 -3.06 1.82
CA ARG A 102 -10.50 -2.70 1.38
C ARG A 102 -10.47 -1.68 0.23
N ASP A 103 -9.61 -0.67 0.34
CA ASP A 103 -9.47 0.37 -0.70
C ASP A 103 -9.02 -0.21 -2.05
N ILE A 104 -8.15 -1.22 -2.04
CA ILE A 104 -7.77 -1.94 -3.26
C ILE A 104 -8.96 -2.69 -3.85
N VAL A 105 -9.72 -3.39 -3.00
CA VAL A 105 -10.89 -4.12 -3.46
C VAL A 105 -11.89 -3.16 -4.10
N ASP A 106 -12.15 -2.02 -3.45
CA ASP A 106 -13.11 -1.02 -3.91
C ASP A 106 -12.63 -0.37 -5.22
N PHE A 107 -11.37 0.03 -5.32
CA PHE A 107 -10.77 0.56 -6.56
C PHE A 107 -10.90 -0.43 -7.73
N ILE A 108 -10.59 -1.71 -7.50
CA ILE A 108 -10.66 -2.73 -8.55
C ILE A 108 -12.11 -2.98 -8.96
N LEU A 109 -13.04 -3.03 -8.01
CA LEU A 109 -14.45 -3.22 -8.30
C LEU A 109 -15.03 -2.01 -9.06
N GLU A 110 -14.60 -0.79 -8.73
CA GLU A 110 -14.99 0.43 -9.44
C GLU A 110 -14.56 0.38 -10.90
N LEU A 111 -13.31 0.01 -11.20
CA LEU A 111 -12.79 -0.15 -12.57
C LEU A 111 -13.57 -1.17 -13.39
N VAL A 112 -14.05 -2.24 -12.75
CA VAL A 112 -14.87 -3.27 -13.42
C VAL A 112 -16.30 -2.76 -13.62
N ARG A 113 -16.87 -2.09 -12.62
CA ARG A 113 -18.25 -1.59 -12.64
C ARG A 113 -18.46 -0.48 -13.65
N ASN A 114 -17.53 0.47 -13.72
CA ASN A 114 -17.58 1.57 -14.68
C ASN A 114 -17.12 1.18 -16.09
N GLY A 115 -16.74 -0.09 -16.30
CA GLY A 115 -16.29 -0.60 -17.60
C GLY A 115 -14.91 -0.12 -18.04
N THR A 116 -14.16 0.61 -17.19
CA THR A 116 -12.80 1.07 -17.51
C THR A 116 -11.86 -0.10 -17.79
N LYS A 117 -12.07 -1.24 -17.10
CA LYS A 117 -11.34 -2.49 -17.36
C LYS A 117 -12.26 -3.69 -17.29
N THR A 118 -12.03 -4.64 -18.19
CA THR A 118 -12.66 -5.96 -18.12
C THR A 118 -12.09 -6.77 -16.95
N LYS A 119 -12.86 -7.77 -16.49
CA LYS A 119 -12.40 -8.74 -15.49
C LYS A 119 -11.09 -9.42 -15.91
N LYS A 120 -10.89 -9.66 -17.20
CA LYS A 120 -9.68 -10.26 -17.76
C LYS A 120 -8.48 -9.32 -17.61
N GLU A 121 -8.62 -8.06 -18.03
CA GLU A 121 -7.55 -7.06 -17.90
C GLU A 121 -7.18 -6.83 -16.43
N VAL A 122 -8.16 -6.85 -15.53
CA VAL A 122 -7.89 -6.73 -14.09
C VAL A 122 -7.06 -7.90 -13.58
N ILE A 123 -7.40 -9.14 -13.96
CA ILE A 123 -6.66 -10.34 -13.57
C ILE A 123 -5.22 -10.29 -14.08
N GLU A 124 -5.03 -9.88 -15.34
CA GLU A 124 -3.73 -9.86 -16.00
C GLU A 124 -2.84 -8.70 -15.50
N GLN A 125 -3.37 -7.47 -15.43
CA GLN A 125 -2.59 -6.28 -15.07
C GLN A 125 -2.29 -6.21 -13.58
N TYR A 126 -3.26 -6.50 -12.71
CA TYR A 126 -3.09 -6.37 -11.27
C TYR A 126 -2.75 -7.69 -10.57
N ARG A 127 -2.58 -8.77 -11.35
CA ARG A 127 -2.29 -10.14 -10.85
C ARG A 127 -3.26 -10.63 -9.78
N ILE A 128 -4.51 -10.24 -9.91
CA ILE A 128 -5.54 -10.68 -8.97
C ILE A 128 -5.99 -12.07 -9.41
N PRO A 129 -5.84 -13.12 -8.58
CA PRO A 129 -6.30 -14.45 -8.95
C PRO A 129 -7.79 -14.42 -9.33
N LYS A 130 -8.17 -15.11 -10.41
CA LYS A 130 -9.56 -15.19 -10.88
C LYS A 130 -10.53 -15.50 -9.73
N ALA A 131 -10.21 -16.51 -8.91
CA ALA A 131 -11.05 -16.87 -7.77
C ALA A 131 -11.20 -15.73 -6.74
N THR A 132 -10.16 -14.91 -6.54
CA THR A 132 -10.19 -13.75 -5.65
C THR A 132 -11.10 -12.64 -6.20
N LEU A 133 -10.92 -12.25 -7.47
CA LEU A 133 -11.75 -11.21 -8.09
C LEU A 133 -13.23 -11.59 -8.08
N TYR A 134 -13.56 -12.84 -8.45
CA TYR A 134 -14.94 -13.31 -8.45
C TYR A 134 -15.53 -13.36 -7.03
N LYS A 135 -14.74 -13.70 -6.00
CA LYS A 135 -15.17 -13.60 -4.60
C LYS A 135 -15.48 -12.16 -4.18
N TRP A 136 -14.68 -11.19 -4.62
CA TRP A 136 -14.96 -9.77 -4.33
C TRP A 136 -16.23 -9.28 -4.98
N ILE A 137 -16.41 -9.57 -6.28
CA ILE A 137 -17.65 -9.23 -7.00
C ILE A 137 -18.84 -9.87 -6.28
N SER A 138 -18.80 -11.17 -5.99
CA SER A 138 -19.93 -11.82 -5.31
C SER A 138 -20.24 -11.25 -3.92
N LYS A 139 -19.21 -10.76 -3.19
CA LYS A 139 -19.34 -10.30 -1.81
C LYS A 139 -19.80 -8.85 -1.72
N TYR A 140 -19.33 -7.99 -2.63
CA TYR A 140 -19.49 -6.54 -2.54
C TYR A 140 -20.36 -5.94 -3.64
N ASP A 141 -20.62 -6.67 -4.74
CA ASP A 141 -21.46 -6.20 -5.85
C ASP A 141 -22.96 -6.46 -5.63
N LYS A 142 -23.34 -7.09 -4.51
CA LYS A 142 -24.73 -7.21 -4.05
C LYS A 142 -25.20 -6.03 -3.19
N VAL A 143 -24.31 -5.07 -2.92
CA VAL A 143 -24.61 -3.88 -2.10
C VAL A 143 -24.39 -2.65 -2.98
N SER A 144 -25.27 -2.47 -3.96
CA SER A 144 -25.44 -1.24 -4.74
C SER A 144 -26.86 -1.22 -5.29
#